data_AF-A0A9D4L277-F1
#
_entry.id   AF-A0A9D4L277-F1
#
_cell.length_a   1.000
_cell.length_b   1.000
_cell.length_c   1.000
_cell.angle_alpha   90.00
_cell.angle_beta   90.00
_cell.angle_gamma   90.00
#
_symmetry.space_group_name_H-M   'P 1'
#
loop_
_entity.id
_entity.type
_entity.pdbx_description
1 polymer ?
#
loop_
_entity_poly.entity_id
_entity_poly.type
_entity_poly.pdbx_seq_one_letter_code
_entity_poly.pdbx_strand_id
1 'polypeptide(L)'
;MSMISRSSVTGSSFGIKNIGLYPVKLQNTYKLKPDPSELFKRGSVSYVMQEVLAEFLDGEKYNHAQCRTLSQMLTDLIKTRVKDM
;
A
#
# COMPACT_ATOMS: atom_id res chain seq x y z
N MET A 1 61.93 24.49 14.13
CA MET A 1 61.98 23.59 12.96
C MET A 1 60.92 22.50 13.17
N SER A 2 59.88 22.45 12.33
CA SER A 2 58.80 21.47 12.42
C SER A 2 59.14 20.21 11.63
N MET A 3 59.32 19.08 12.31
CA MET A 3 59.45 17.77 11.67
C MET A 3 58.10 17.06 11.77
N ILE A 4 57.27 17.20 10.73
CA ILE A 4 56.05 16.42 10.55
C ILE A 4 56.49 15.06 10.00
N SER A 5 56.49 14.05 10.86
CA SER A 5 56.77 12.67 10.45
C SER A 5 55.51 12.08 9.81
N ARG A 6 55.50 11.99 8.48
CA ARG A 6 54.45 11.28 7.72
C ARG A 6 54.67 9.78 7.91
N SER A 7 53.92 9.15 8.81
CA SER A 7 53.82 7.70 8.86
C SER A 7 52.82 7.23 7.79
N SER A 8 53.35 6.50 6.81
CA SER A 8 52.60 5.82 5.76
C SER A 8 51.53 4.92 6.36
N VAL A 9 50.26 5.17 6.03
CA VAL A 9 49.16 4.24 6.35
C VAL A 9 49.21 3.12 5.30
N THR A 10 49.98 2.07 5.61
CA THR A 10 49.85 0.79 4.91
C THR A 10 48.51 0.19 5.31
N GLY A 11 47.60 0.04 4.33
CA GLY A 11 46.30 -0.56 4.54
C GLY A 11 46.42 -2.03 4.92
N SER A 12 46.52 -2.32 6.22
CA SER A 12 46.12 -3.60 6.75
C SER A 12 44.59 -3.65 6.69
N SER A 13 44.06 -4.25 5.62
CA SER A 13 42.70 -4.78 5.68
C SER A 13 42.71 -5.88 6.73
N PHE A 14 42.41 -5.50 7.97
CA PHE A 14 41.94 -6.44 8.97
C PHE A 14 40.64 -6.99 8.40
N GLY A 15 40.75 -8.10 7.67
CA GLY A 15 39.63 -8.88 7.22
C GLY A 15 38.85 -9.27 8.46
N ILE A 16 37.77 -8.54 8.72
CA ILE A 16 36.77 -8.93 9.70
C ILE A 16 36.12 -10.17 9.10
N LYS A 17 36.69 -11.34 9.40
CA LYS A 17 36.18 -12.67 9.02
C LYS A 17 34.94 -13.06 9.84
N ASN A 18 34.06 -12.11 10.12
CA ASN A 18 32.82 -12.33 10.87
C ASN A 18 31.56 -11.95 10.07
N ILE A 19 31.65 -11.92 8.74
CA ILE A 19 30.48 -11.85 7.86
C ILE A 19 29.88 -13.26 7.80
N GLY A 20 29.15 -13.67 8.83
CA GLY A 20 28.42 -14.95 8.82
C GLY A 20 28.24 -15.69 10.16
N LEU A 21 28.78 -15.20 11.28
CA LEU A 21 28.72 -15.93 12.56
C LEU A 21 27.37 -15.83 13.30
N TYR A 22 26.47 -14.97 12.85
CA TYR A 22 25.13 -14.88 13.42
C TYR A 22 24.11 -15.26 12.34
N PRO A 23 23.33 -16.34 12.50
CA PRO A 23 22.23 -16.61 11.61
C PRO A 23 21.25 -15.44 11.72
N VAL A 24 21.26 -14.56 10.74
CA VAL A 24 20.25 -13.51 10.61
C VAL A 24 18.93 -14.22 10.36
N LYS A 25 18.10 -14.33 11.39
CA LYS A 25 16.76 -14.87 11.27
C LYS A 25 15.92 -13.87 10.49
N LEU A 26 15.81 -14.08 9.18
CA LEU A 26 14.85 -13.38 8.35
C LEU A 26 13.47 -13.99 8.61
N GLN A 27 12.58 -13.21 9.20
CA GLN A 27 11.17 -13.58 9.34
C GLN A 27 10.39 -12.94 8.19
N ASN A 28 9.48 -13.71 7.59
CA ASN A 28 8.53 -13.18 6.62
C ASN A 28 7.61 -12.17 7.32
N THR A 29 7.62 -10.93 6.85
CA THR A 29 6.73 -9.84 7.33
C THR A 29 5.46 -9.72 6.51
N TYR A 30 5.27 -10.58 5.50
CA TYR A 30 4.06 -10.59 4.67
C TYR A 30 2.85 -11.08 5.45
N LYS A 31 1.78 -10.27 5.46
CA LYS A 31 0.48 -10.70 5.94
C LYS A 31 -0.14 -11.68 4.95
N LEU A 32 -0.40 -12.92 5.38
CA LEU A 32 -1.06 -13.95 4.56
C LEU A 32 -2.60 -13.77 4.54
N LYS A 33 -3.13 -13.03 5.49
CA LYS A 33 -4.55 -12.72 5.64
C LYS A 33 -4.69 -11.28 6.15
N PRO A 34 -5.77 -10.58 5.79
CA PRO A 34 -6.11 -9.31 6.41
C PRO A 34 -6.36 -9.50 7.90
N ASP A 35 -6.11 -8.45 8.69
CA ASP A 35 -6.42 -8.48 10.11
C ASP A 35 -7.95 -8.54 10.32
N PRO A 36 -8.44 -9.09 11.45
CA PRO A 36 -9.89 -9.14 11.72
C PRO A 36 -10.57 -7.77 11.71
N SER A 37 -9.83 -6.70 12.02
CA SER A 37 -10.27 -5.30 11.96
C SER A 37 -10.29 -4.73 10.55
N GLU A 38 -9.58 -5.33 9.59
CA GLU A 38 -9.48 -4.91 8.18
C GLU A 38 -10.52 -5.62 7.29
N LEU A 39 -11.46 -6.35 7.89
CA LEU A 39 -12.56 -6.99 7.16
C LEU A 39 -13.63 -5.96 6.78
N PHE A 40 -14.08 -6.02 5.52
CA PHE A 40 -15.18 -5.19 5.06
C PHE A 40 -16.45 -5.46 5.87
N LYS A 41 -16.98 -4.41 6.50
CA LYS A 41 -18.27 -4.46 7.17
C LYS A 41 -19.38 -4.44 6.12
N ARG A 42 -19.99 -5.60 5.86
CA ARG A 42 -21.03 -5.77 4.84
C ARG A 42 -22.14 -4.70 4.91
N GLY A 43 -22.62 -4.38 6.11
CA GLY A 43 -23.66 -3.37 6.30
C GLY A 43 -23.21 -1.99 5.84
N SER A 44 -21.99 -1.59 6.20
CA SER A 44 -21.41 -0.30 5.82
C SER A 44 -21.15 -0.22 4.31
N VAL A 45 -20.61 -1.28 3.69
CA VAL A 45 -20.40 -1.33 2.24
C VAL A 45 -21.74 -1.26 1.48
N SER A 46 -22.76 -1.99 1.95
CA SER A 46 -24.09 -1.96 1.32
C SER A 46 -24.75 -0.59 1.41
N TYR A 47 -24.57 0.11 2.54
CA TYR A 47 -25.07 1.47 2.74
C TYR A 47 -24.43 2.43 1.74
N VAL A 48 -23.10 2.42 1.62
CA VAL A 48 -22.37 3.28 0.67
C VAL A 48 -22.78 3.01 -0.77
N MET A 49 -22.97 1.75 -1.15
CA MET A 49 -23.45 1.41 -2.49
C MET A 49 -24.84 2.00 -2.76
N GLN A 50 -25.77 1.90 -1.80
CA GLN A 50 -27.12 2.46 -1.94
C GLN A 50 -27.10 3.97 -1.98
N GLU A 51 -26.28 4.62 -1.15
CA GLU A 51 -26.15 6.08 -1.12
C GLU A 51 -25.65 6.62 -2.46
N VAL A 52 -24.59 6.03 -3.01
CA VAL A 52 -24.05 6.43 -4.32
C VAL A 52 -25.07 6.22 -5.43
N LEU A 53 -25.80 5.10 -5.43
CA LEU A 53 -26.82 4.85 -6.44
C LEU A 53 -27.98 5.84 -6.31
N ALA A 54 -28.42 6.16 -5.10
CA ALA A 54 -29.46 7.16 -4.88
C ALA A 54 -29.01 8.54 -5.36
N GLU A 55 -27.79 8.99 -5.00
CA GLU A 55 -27.30 10.31 -5.38
C GLU A 55 -27.15 10.49 -6.90
N PHE A 56 -26.71 9.44 -7.61
CA PHE A 56 -26.39 9.54 -9.04
C PHE A 56 -27.50 9.08 -9.98
N LEU A 57 -28.44 8.25 -9.53
CA LEU A 57 -29.54 7.76 -10.36
C LEU A 57 -30.88 8.41 -10.02
N ASP A 58 -30.96 9.22 -8.96
CA ASP A 58 -32.19 9.95 -8.66
C ASP A 58 -32.48 10.98 -9.76
N GLY A 59 -33.66 10.86 -10.37
CA GLY A 59 -34.09 11.71 -11.49
C GLY A 59 -33.44 11.43 -12.85
N GLU A 60 -32.41 10.59 -12.94
CA GLU A 60 -31.77 10.21 -14.20
C GLU A 60 -32.64 9.22 -15.01
N LYS A 61 -32.68 9.40 -16.32
CA LYS A 61 -33.40 8.51 -17.24
C LYS A 61 -32.43 7.64 -18.00
N TYR A 62 -32.82 6.39 -18.25
CA TYR A 62 -32.00 5.47 -19.00
C TYR A 62 -31.64 6.02 -20.39
N ASN A 63 -30.34 6.23 -20.62
CA ASN A 63 -29.79 6.64 -21.90
C ASN A 63 -28.73 5.63 -22.36
N HIS A 64 -29.02 4.91 -23.45
CA HIS A 64 -28.15 3.88 -23.98
C HIS A 64 -26.75 4.39 -24.36
N ALA A 65 -26.62 5.64 -24.84
CA ALA A 65 -25.34 6.20 -25.23
C ALA A 65 -24.43 6.53 -24.03
N GLN A 66 -25.03 6.86 -22.88
CA GLN A 66 -24.32 7.29 -21.68
C GLN A 66 -24.19 6.20 -20.62
N CYS A 67 -24.98 5.12 -20.71
CA CYS A 67 -24.99 4.01 -19.74
C CYS A 67 -23.61 3.38 -19.51
N ARG A 68 -22.80 3.22 -20.57
CA ARG A 68 -21.45 2.66 -20.44
C ARG A 68 -20.57 3.55 -19.57
N THR A 69 -20.57 4.85 -19.84
CA THR A 69 -19.77 5.83 -19.09
C THR A 69 -20.29 5.96 -17.66
N LEU A 70 -21.61 6.04 -17.48
CA LEU A 70 -22.25 6.13 -16.16
C LEU A 70 -21.94 4.91 -15.30
N SER A 71 -22.04 3.69 -15.84
CA SER A 71 -21.75 2.47 -15.08
C SER A 71 -20.28 2.36 -14.68
N GLN A 72 -19.35 2.78 -15.54
CA GLN A 72 -17.92 2.83 -15.18
C GLN A 72 -17.66 3.86 -14.08
N MET A 73 -18.20 5.07 -14.23
CA MET A 73 -18.06 6.15 -13.24
C MET A 73 -18.62 5.73 -11.87
N LEU A 74 -19.83 5.16 -11.83
CA LEU A 74 -20.45 4.63 -10.61
C LEU A 74 -19.57 3.58 -9.94
N THR A 75 -19.04 2.65 -10.73
CA THR A 75 -18.18 1.57 -10.24
C THR A 75 -16.88 2.11 -9.64
N ASP A 76 -16.27 3.12 -10.27
CA ASP A 76 -15.05 3.76 -9.79
C ASP A 76 -15.29 4.59 -8.52
N LEU A 77 -16.43 5.26 -8.43
CA LEU A 77 -16.82 6.04 -7.26
C LEU A 77 -17.10 5.13 -6.05
N ILE A 78 -17.86 4.03 -6.24
CA ILE A 78 -18.09 3.03 -5.19
C ILE A 78 -16.76 2.44 -4.72
N LYS A 79 -15.85 2.06 -5.63
CA LYS A 79 -14.54 1.53 -5.26
C LYS A 79 -13.73 2.52 -4.43
N THR A 80 -13.76 3.80 -4.78
CA THR A 80 -13.05 4.85 -4.03
C THR A 80 -13.63 4.99 -2.63
N ARG A 81 -14.96 5.14 -2.52
CA ARG A 81 -15.63 5.27 -1.22
C ARG A 81 -15.40 4.06 -0.32
N VAL A 82 -15.46 2.84 -0.85
CA VAL A 82 -15.23 1.60 -0.07
C VAL A 82 -13.78 1.46 0.39
N LYS A 83 -12.81 2.02 -0.34
CA LYS A 83 -11.39 2.01 0.07
C LYS A 83 -11.08 3.02 1.18
N ASP A 84 -11.85 4.10 1.26
CA ASP A 84 -11.65 5.17 2.24
C ASP A 84 -12.29 4.87 3.61
N MET A 85 -13.10 3.80 3.71
CA MET A 85 -13.77 3.35 4.94
C MET A 85 -12.88 2.48 5.83
#